data_AF-A0A936ZDM1-F1
#
_entry.id   AF-A0A936ZDM1-F1
#
_cell.length_a   1.000
_cell.length_b   1.000
_cell.length_c   1.000
_cell.angle_alpha   90.00
_cell.angle_beta   90.00
_cell.angle_gamma   90.00
#
_symmetry.space_group_name_H-M   'P 1'
#
loop_
_entity.id
_entity.type
_entity.pdbx_description
1 polymer ?
#
loop_
_entity_poly.entity_id
_entity_poly.type
_entity_poly.pdbx_seq_one_letter_code
_entity_poly.pdbx_strand_id
1 'polypeptide(L)'
;MHLPATAELLLALCLFLGAALYTSVGHAGASAYIAAMALFGVPPAVMRPTALVLNILVSGLTTFRYVKAGLFHWRTLWPVLIGAVPLAFVGGSIQLPGQFYRPLVGVILLLAAARLLWSGRVRIAPETKHIPIGWGIV
;
A
#
# COMPACT_ATOMS: atom_id res chain seq x y z
N MET A 1 19.31 -2.35 19.85
CA MET A 1 19.88 -3.53 19.15
C MET A 1 20.37 -3.03 17.82
N HIS A 2 21.65 -2.67 17.73
CA HIS A 2 22.26 -2.23 16.46
C HIS A 2 22.33 -3.46 15.55
N LEU A 3 21.62 -3.42 14.42
CA LEU A 3 21.83 -4.40 13.37
C LEU A 3 23.26 -4.23 12.86
N PRO A 4 23.98 -5.31 12.50
CA PRO A 4 25.28 -5.18 11.85
C PRO A 4 25.11 -4.35 10.57
N ALA A 5 26.07 -3.49 10.23
CA ALA A 5 25.99 -2.56 9.09
C ALA A 5 25.59 -3.25 7.75
N THR A 6 25.94 -4.53 7.61
CA THR A 6 25.54 -5.38 6.49
C THR A 6 24.03 -5.62 6.42
N ALA A 7 23.36 -5.81 7.55
CA ALA A 7 21.91 -6.01 7.62
C ALA A 7 21.14 -4.72 7.32
N GLU A 8 21.64 -3.56 7.73
CA GLU A 8 21.04 -2.27 7.38
C GLU A 8 21.13 -2.00 5.87
N LEU A 9 22.27 -2.30 5.25
CA LEU A 9 22.45 -2.17 3.80
C LEU A 9 21.52 -3.13 3.03
N LEU A 10 21.39 -4.37 3.50
CA LEU A 10 20.46 -5.36 2.94
C LEU A 10 19.01 -4.91 3.06
N LEU A 11 18.60 -4.38 4.22
CA LEU A 11 17.27 -3.82 4.42
C LEU A 11 17.03 -2.65 3.47
N ALA A 12 17.97 -1.70 3.38
CA ALA A 12 17.87 -0.57 2.46
C ALA A 12 17.72 -1.02 1.00
N LEU A 13 18.47 -2.05 0.59
CA LEU A 13 18.34 -2.64 -0.74
C LEU A 13 16.96 -3.28 -0.96
N CYS A 14 16.45 -4.04 0.01
CA CYS A 14 15.10 -4.61 -0.07
C CYS A 14 14.02 -3.52 -0.17
N LEU A 15 14.15 -2.44 0.60
CA LEU A 15 13.23 -1.30 0.54
C LEU A 15 13.31 -0.60 -0.82
N PHE A 16 14.51 -0.36 -1.34
CA PHE A 16 14.72 0.25 -2.65
C PHE A 16 14.12 -0.60 -3.78
N LEU A 17 14.40 -1.91 -3.79
CA LEU A 17 13.85 -2.84 -4.79
C LEU A 17 12.33 -2.94 -4.67
N GLY A 18 11.80 -3.03 -3.46
CA GLY A 18 10.36 -2.99 -3.21
C GLY A 18 9.72 -1.73 -3.80
N ALA A 19 10.34 -0.57 -3.60
CA ALA A 19 9.85 0.70 -4.11
C ALA A 19 9.90 0.79 -5.62
N ALA A 20 11.01 0.41 -6.24
CA ALA A 20 11.18 0.41 -7.69
C ALA A 20 10.17 -0.52 -8.38
N LEU A 21 9.98 -1.73 -7.84
CA LEU A 21 9.05 -2.71 -8.41
C LEU A 21 7.58 -2.26 -8.27
N TYR A 22 7.17 -1.78 -7.10
CA TYR A 22 5.79 -1.37 -6.87
C TYR A 22 5.43 -0.09 -7.64
N THR A 23 6.35 0.87 -7.76
CA THR A 23 6.14 2.07 -8.58
C THR A 23 6.02 1.78 -10.06
N SER A 24 6.73 0.76 -10.56
CA SER A 24 6.65 0.34 -11.96
C SER A 24 5.22 0.00 -12.39
N VAL A 25 4.45 -0.63 -11.49
CA VAL A 25 3.02 -0.93 -11.69
C VAL A 25 2.06 0.14 -11.14
N GLY A 26 2.59 1.25 -10.60
CA GLY A 26 1.79 2.38 -10.11
C GLY A 26 1.28 2.26 -8.67
N HIS A 27 1.78 1.30 -7.89
CA HIS A 27 1.41 1.14 -6.48
C HIS A 27 2.48 1.71 -5.52
N ALA A 28 2.08 2.14 -4.33
CA ALA A 28 2.96 2.86 -3.39
C ALA A 28 3.90 1.98 -2.51
N GLY A 29 3.80 0.65 -2.56
CA GLY A 29 4.78 -0.28 -1.97
C GLY A 29 4.59 -0.62 -0.49
N ALA A 30 3.52 -0.13 0.14
CA ALA A 30 3.23 -0.27 1.57
C ALA A 30 3.50 -1.67 2.17
N SER A 31 2.99 -2.71 1.52
CA SER A 31 3.11 -4.10 1.96
C SER A 31 4.56 -4.63 1.88
N ALA A 32 5.32 -4.24 0.85
CA ALA A 32 6.69 -4.70 0.64
C ALA A 32 7.64 -4.22 1.75
N TYR A 33 7.55 -2.94 2.13
CA TYR A 33 8.41 -2.37 3.17
C TYR A 33 8.07 -2.89 4.56
N ILE A 34 6.77 -3.04 4.87
CA ILE A 34 6.32 -3.63 6.13
C ILE A 34 6.80 -5.08 6.24
N ALA A 35 6.68 -5.86 5.17
CA ALA A 35 7.17 -7.24 5.14
C ALA A 35 8.69 -7.31 5.32
N ALA A 36 9.46 -6.48 4.61
CA ALA A 36 10.91 -6.41 4.75
C ALA A 36 11.31 -6.01 6.19
N MET A 37 10.74 -4.93 6.73
CA MET A 37 11.02 -4.49 8.10
C MET A 37 10.63 -5.54 9.15
N ALA A 38 9.52 -6.27 8.95
CA ALA A 38 9.12 -7.36 9.83
C ALA A 38 10.11 -8.53 9.81
N LEU A 39 10.62 -8.91 8.62
CA LEU A 39 11.63 -9.97 8.46
C LEU A 39 12.95 -9.62 9.15
N PHE A 40 13.36 -8.35 9.10
CA PHE A 40 14.56 -7.87 9.79
C PHE A 40 14.32 -7.53 11.28
N GLY A 41 13.13 -7.82 11.82
CA GLY A 41 12.82 -7.64 13.24
C GLY A 41 12.68 -6.18 13.68
N VAL A 42 12.40 -5.24 12.76
CA VAL A 42 12.24 -3.82 13.09
C VAL A 42 11.02 -3.63 14.01
N PRO A 43 11.18 -2.91 15.15
CA PRO A 43 10.07 -2.67 16.07
C PRO A 43 8.90 -1.93 15.40
N PRO A 44 7.63 -2.25 15.73
CA PRO A 44 6.45 -1.59 15.16
C PRO A 44 6.45 -0.06 15.31
N ALA A 45 7.07 0.45 16.38
CA ALA A 45 7.20 1.87 16.65
C ALA A 45 8.03 2.62 15.59
N VAL A 46 9.00 1.95 14.98
CA VAL A 46 9.83 2.50 13.88
C VAL A 46 9.25 2.10 12.52
N MET A 47 8.76 0.86 12.41
CA MET A 47 8.22 0.32 11.16
C MET A 47 7.07 1.17 10.58
N ARG A 48 6.11 1.59 11.42
CA ARG A 48 4.94 2.37 10.99
C ARG A 48 5.32 3.75 10.42
N PRO A 49 6.05 4.62 11.13
CA PRO A 49 6.42 5.93 10.59
C PRO A 49 7.32 5.81 9.35
N THR A 50 8.27 4.87 9.33
CA THR A 50 9.13 4.65 8.15
C THR A 50 8.30 4.23 6.93
N ALA A 51 7.38 3.28 7.09
CA ALA A 51 6.48 2.86 6.00
C ALA A 51 5.61 4.02 5.50
N LEU A 52 5.12 4.88 6.40
CA LEU A 52 4.29 6.03 6.04
C LEU A 52 5.07 7.07 5.21
N VAL A 53 6.29 7.41 5.64
CA VAL A 53 7.18 8.34 4.91
C VAL A 53 7.47 7.82 3.51
N LEU A 54 7.86 6.54 3.40
CA LEU A 54 8.12 5.89 2.10
C LEU A 54 6.87 5.92 1.22
N ASN A 55 5.70 5.58 1.77
CA ASN A 55 4.45 5.60 1.01
C ASN A 55 4.11 6.99 0.47
N ILE A 56 4.26 8.05 1.27
CA ILE A 56 3.98 9.43 0.85
C ILE A 56 4.94 9.85 -0.26
N LEU A 57 6.23 9.58 -0.11
CA LEU A 57 7.24 9.91 -1.14
C LEU A 57 6.94 9.21 -2.47
N VAL A 58 6.74 7.90 -2.41
CA VAL A 58 6.57 7.05 -3.58
C VAL A 58 5.24 7.30 -4.30
N SER A 59 4.15 7.42 -3.53
CA SER A 59 2.82 7.78 -4.08
C SER A 59 2.80 9.20 -4.62
N GLY A 60 3.48 10.15 -3.97
CA GLY A 60 3.62 11.53 -4.44
C GLY A 60 4.34 11.60 -5.78
N LEU A 61 5.47 10.89 -5.93
CA LEU A 61 6.18 10.80 -7.20
C LEU A 61 5.32 10.18 -8.31
N THR A 62 4.61 9.09 -7.99
CA THR A 62 3.71 8.41 -8.94
C THR A 62 2.57 9.34 -9.36
N THR A 63 1.95 10.02 -8.40
CA THR A 63 0.87 11.00 -8.62
C THR A 63 1.36 12.15 -9.48
N PHE A 64 2.54 12.71 -9.18
CA PHE A 64 3.15 13.78 -9.98
C PHE A 64 3.37 13.36 -11.43
N ARG A 65 3.91 12.14 -11.66
CA ARG A 65 4.05 11.59 -13.01
C ARG A 65 2.70 11.42 -13.71
N TYR A 66 1.66 10.98 -12.99
CA TYR A 66 0.31 10.80 -13.52
C TYR A 66 -0.36 12.11 -13.91
N VAL A 67 -0.22 13.14 -13.06
CA VAL A 67 -0.71 14.50 -13.32
C VAL A 67 0.02 15.10 -14.52
N LYS A 68 1.35 14.97 -14.59
CA LYS A 68 2.15 15.45 -15.72
C LYS A 68 1.76 14.76 -17.04
N ALA A 69 1.35 13.49 -16.99
CA ALA A 69 0.87 12.75 -18.16
C ALA A 69 -0.57 13.08 -18.58
N GLY A 70 -1.27 13.98 -17.87
CA GLY A 70 -2.66 14.35 -18.18
C GLY A 70 -3.70 13.27 -17.87
N LEU A 71 -3.31 12.18 -17.20
CA LEU A 71 -4.17 11.03 -16.89
C LEU A 71 -5.03 11.24 -15.61
N PHE A 72 -4.97 12.43 -15.02
CA PHE A 72 -5.56 12.70 -13.70
C PHE A 72 -6.99 13.24 -13.80
N HIS A 73 -7.94 12.50 -13.23
CA HIS A 73 -9.37 12.85 -13.24
C HIS A 73 -9.83 13.36 -11.88
N TRP A 74 -9.84 14.69 -11.69
CA TRP A 74 -10.19 15.33 -10.41
C TRP A 74 -11.61 14.98 -9.91
N ARG A 75 -12.57 14.77 -10.83
CA ARG A 75 -13.96 14.42 -10.50
C ARG A 75 -14.10 13.04 -9.84
N THR A 76 -13.22 12.10 -10.16
CA THR A 76 -13.24 10.74 -9.57
C THR A 76 -12.48 10.70 -8.24
N LEU A 77 -11.50 11.58 -8.06
CA LEU A 77 -10.69 11.64 -6.84
C LEU A 77 -11.50 12.07 -5.61
N TRP A 78 -12.32 13.12 -5.73
CA TRP A 78 -13.10 13.67 -4.62
C TRP A 78 -13.98 12.65 -3.89
N PRO A 79 -14.86 11.87 -4.56
CA PRO A 79 -15.72 10.91 -3.87
C PRO A 79 -14.89 9.82 -3.16
N VAL A 80 -13.75 9.44 -3.73
CA VAL A 80 -12.83 8.48 -3.09
C VAL A 80 -12.16 9.10 -1.87
N LEU A 81 -11.67 10.33 -1.95
CA LEU A 81 -11.01 11.00 -0.83
C LEU A 81 -11.95 11.24 0.36
N ILE A 82 -13.17 11.69 0.09
CA ILE A 82 -14.17 11.98 1.15
C ILE A 82 -14.51 10.70 1.92
N GLY A 83 -14.55 9.54 1.27
CA GLY A 83 -14.74 8.26 1.97
C GLY A 83 -13.45 7.73 2.61
N ALA A 84 -12.34 7.73 1.87
CA ALA A 84 -11.10 7.09 2.30
C ALA A 84 -10.43 7.79 3.48
N VAL A 85 -10.40 9.13 3.52
CA VAL A 85 -9.73 9.89 4.58
C VAL A 85 -10.34 9.62 5.97
N PRO A 86 -11.66 9.76 6.20
CA PRO A 86 -12.24 9.48 7.51
C PRO A 86 -12.15 8.00 7.89
N LEU A 87 -12.37 7.07 6.95
CA LEU A 87 -12.24 5.64 7.26
C LEU A 87 -10.79 5.24 7.58
N ALA A 88 -9.80 5.85 6.91
CA ALA A 88 -8.39 5.64 7.23
C ALA A 88 -8.03 6.20 8.62
N PHE A 89 -8.60 7.36 8.99
CA PHE A 89 -8.42 7.92 10.32
C PHE A 89 -9.04 7.02 11.40
N VAL A 90 -10.27 6.55 11.19
CA VAL A 90 -10.93 5.60 12.11
C VAL A 90 -10.11 4.32 12.22
N GLY A 91 -9.72 3.70 11.11
CA GLY A 91 -8.89 2.49 11.11
C GLY A 91 -7.51 2.68 11.77
N GLY A 92 -6.87 3.83 11.57
CA GLY A 92 -5.57 4.18 12.16
C GLY A 92 -5.64 4.51 13.65
N SER A 93 -6.79 5.00 14.12
CA SER A 93 -7.01 5.31 15.54
C SER A 93 -7.17 4.08 16.43
N ILE A 94 -7.53 2.93 15.86
CA ILE A 94 -7.72 1.68 16.58
C ILE A 94 -6.34 1.08 16.94
N GLN A 95 -6.00 1.11 18.23
CA GLN A 95 -4.77 0.51 18.74
C GLN A 95 -5.05 -0.94 19.20
N LEU A 96 -4.71 -1.91 18.36
CA LEU A 96 -4.78 -3.33 18.76
C LEU A 96 -3.57 -3.73 19.61
N PRO A 97 -3.78 -4.44 20.74
CA PRO A 97 -2.71 -5.10 21.47
C PRO A 97 -1.90 -6.03 20.55
N GLY A 98 -0.57 -6.03 20.71
CA GLY A 98 0.35 -6.79 19.84
C GLY A 98 0.07 -8.30 19.78
N GLN A 99 -0.53 -8.85 20.83
CA GLN A 99 -0.94 -10.26 20.91
C GLN A 99 -2.03 -10.63 19.88
N PHE A 100 -2.91 -9.69 19.51
CA PHE A 100 -3.96 -9.91 18.52
C PHE A 100 -3.54 -9.44 17.14
N TYR A 101 -2.82 -8.31 17.07
CA TYR A 101 -2.39 -7.71 15.80
C TYR A 101 -1.53 -8.66 14.95
N ARG A 102 -0.52 -9.30 15.55
CA ARG A 102 0.43 -10.17 14.82
C ARG A 102 -0.25 -11.39 14.18
N PRO A 103 -1.02 -12.24 14.90
CA PRO A 103 -1.69 -13.37 14.28
C PRO A 103 -2.76 -12.94 13.28
N LEU A 104 -3.50 -11.85 13.56
CA LEU A 104 -4.50 -11.32 12.62
C LEU A 104 -3.88 -10.93 11.28
N VAL A 105 -2.79 -10.15 11.29
CA VAL A 105 -2.06 -9.77 10.07
C VAL A 105 -1.51 -11.00 9.36
N GLY A 106 -0.95 -11.97 10.10
CA GLY A 106 -0.46 -13.22 9.52
C GLY A 106 -1.55 -14.00 8.78
N VAL A 107 -2.73 -14.16 9.38
CA VAL A 107 -3.88 -14.83 8.74
C VAL A 107 -4.35 -14.06 7.50
N ILE A 108 -4.46 -12.74 7.57
CA ILE A 108 -4.86 -11.91 6.42
C ILE A 108 -3.86 -12.06 5.27
N LEU A 109 -2.56 -12.08 5.56
CA LEU A 109 -1.52 -12.27 4.55
C LEU A 109 -1.57 -13.67 3.92
N LEU A 110 -1.80 -14.72 4.71
CA LEU A 110 -1.99 -16.08 4.20
C LEU A 110 -3.23 -16.18 3.30
N LEU A 111 -4.34 -15.57 3.70
CA LEU A 111 -5.56 -15.51 2.87
C LEU A 111 -5.33 -14.74 1.57
N ALA A 112 -4.61 -13.61 1.61
CA ALA A 112 -4.27 -12.84 0.43
C ALA A 112 -3.36 -13.63 -0.53
N ALA A 113 -2.35 -14.32 -0.01
CA ALA A 113 -1.47 -15.19 -0.78
C ALA A 113 -2.25 -16.36 -1.41
N ALA A 114 -3.11 -17.03 -0.65
CA ALA A 114 -3.96 -18.11 -1.15
C ALA A 114 -4.91 -17.61 -2.25
N ARG A 115 -5.56 -16.46 -2.06
CA ARG A 115 -6.41 -15.83 -3.08
C ARG A 115 -5.65 -15.53 -4.36
N LEU A 116 -4.43 -14.99 -4.25
CA LEU A 116 -3.60 -14.65 -5.39
C LEU A 116 -3.19 -15.89 -6.19
N LEU A 117 -2.82 -16.98 -5.51
CA LEU A 117 -2.50 -18.27 -6.14
C LEU A 117 -3.73 -18.93 -6.77
N TRP A 118 -4.92 -18.75 -6.18
CA TRP A 118 -6.18 -19.32 -6.69
C TRP A 118 -6.78 -18.50 -7.83
N SER A 119 -6.48 -17.20 -7.94
CA SER A 119 -6.96 -16.34 -9.02
C SER A 119 -6.23 -16.63 -10.34
N GLY A 120 -6.44 -17.84 -10.86
CA GLY A 120 -6.09 -18.20 -12.23
C GLY A 120 -6.95 -17.39 -13.20
N ARG A 121 -6.27 -16.53 -13.97
CA ARG A 121 -6.78 -15.68 -15.06
C ARG A 121 -7.49 -14.40 -14.60
N VAL A 122 -6.74 -13.29 -14.62
CA VAL A 122 -7.29 -11.95 -14.75
C VAL A 122 -8.10 -11.90 -16.03
N ARG A 123 -9.44 -11.97 -15.93
CA ARG A 123 -10.31 -11.62 -17.06
C ARG A 123 -10.23 -10.12 -17.23
N ILE A 124 -9.57 -9.66 -18.29
CA ILE A 124 -9.62 -8.26 -18.70
C ILE A 124 -11.07 -8.01 -19.13
N ALA A 125 -11.83 -7.33 -18.28
CA ALA A 125 -13.18 -6.90 -18.64
C ALA A 125 -13.07 -5.87 -19.78
N PRO A 126 -13.93 -5.95 -20.80
CA PRO A 126 -13.94 -4.98 -21.89
C PRO A 126 -14.17 -3.57 -21.34
N GLU A 127 -13.49 -2.61 -21.95
CA GLU A 127 -13.42 -1.19 -21.59
C GLU A 127 -14.79 -0.63 -21.19
N THR A 128 -14.95 -0.25 -19.93
CA THR A 128 -16.21 0.29 -19.41
C THR A 128 -16.44 1.69 -19.96
N LYS A 129 -17.47 1.82 -20.80
CA LYS A 129 -18.08 3.08 -21.25
C LYS A 129 -18.24 4.04 -20.06
N HIS A 130 -17.75 5.28 -20.20
CA HIS A 130 -17.87 6.34 -19.19
C HIS A 130 -19.32 6.48 -18.70
N ILE A 131 -19.59 5.97 -17.49
CA ILE A 131 -20.86 6.16 -16.80
C ILE A 131 -20.75 7.52 -16.10
N PRO A 132 -21.59 8.51 -16.43
CA PRO A 132 -21.60 9.77 -15.70
C PRO A 132 -21.97 9.50 -14.24
N ILE A 133 -21.20 10.11 -13.33
CA ILE A 133 -21.18 9.91 -11.87
C ILE A 133 -22.56 10.18 -11.20
N GLY A 134 -23.56 10.67 -11.93
CA GLY A 134 -24.90 11.01 -11.41
C GLY A 134 -25.90 9.85 -11.27
N TRP A 135 -25.65 8.66 -11.82
CA TRP A 135 -26.61 7.54 -11.79
C TRP A 135 -26.36 6.47 -10.71
N GLY A 136 -25.34 6.66 -9.85
CA GLY A 136 -24.98 5.69 -8.81
C GLY A 136 -25.55 5.97 -7.41
N ILE A 137 -26.40 6.99 -7.24
CA ILE A 137 -26.94 7.42 -5.93
C ILE A 137 -28.47 7.64 -6.01
N VAL A 138 -29.19 6.94 -6.90
CA VAL A 138 -30.66 6.87 -6.85
C VAL A 138 -31.08 5.41 -6.90
#